data_AF-A0A8J3DD85-F1
#
_entry.id   AF-A0A8J3DD85-F1
#
_cell.length_a   1.000
_cell.length_b   1.000
_cell.length_c   1.000
_cell.angle_alpha   90.00
_cell.angle_beta   90.00
_cell.angle_gamma   90.00
#
_symmetry.space_group_name_H-M   'P 1'
#
loop_
_entity.id
_entity.type
_entity.pdbx_description
1 polymer ?
#
loop_
_entity_poly.entity_id
_entity_poly.type
_entity_poly.pdbx_seq_one_letter_code
_entity_poly.pdbx_strand_id
1 'polypeptide(L)'
;MLLAASVFISANAQATEPLLVVATGGRIGVFKYGSSDPAATAFWHRTPHQLGGPVAEMQIGFMNWFLNYSVEYDNENDVTIEHAWLERALDGQVVPITFDGSRELIMPAASTEPFWPADPIDSSVWTGGVPQKDEIFWLHIKGSMPSGGKVCQGNPTGYSGSRFIVYNPANGPGTIDFSGTVPSISGQSARTRGLPVVFLGRYTDPGHLAVIGIGDSILDGSGDASSSYSSVSGFGYFNRAAVDSEGKNTIATFNLTRHGAAAGTWNTAVRQRPFLQYANVVVEEYGTNDLGSTGGGSVSTIQSRLENIWTLCRNAGVQHILRAQLLPRAESTDSWATKENQTPNNGWGDGGKRDELNAFFDASVTNGKIDMVVQMLDAVSDPTDSHVWLTNGSAKFLNTDSTHLNSNGNATIAPILRTALLSLTVDAPEPTYGGWAESIDWGAADSSPAADPNSDGVINAMAYALDISPLNPPQTGDLPYAVFDEDTSSGLWLKFIFRESSTAQDLVYSCLSSTELSSGWVNLIADGINVIEETLDTDPDGDGSAVLKQIKINLVSFGDTRRFVKLDISL
;
A
#
# COMPACT_ATOMS: atom_id res chain seq x y z
N MET A 1 10.95 23.13 -50.13
CA MET A 1 10.10 21.93 -50.12
C MET A 1 9.88 21.60 -48.65
N LEU A 2 8.80 22.09 -48.05
CA LEU A 2 8.44 21.86 -46.64
C LEU A 2 7.75 20.49 -46.56
N LEU A 3 8.29 19.57 -45.78
CA LEU A 3 7.56 18.40 -45.31
C LEU A 3 7.05 18.71 -43.90
N ALA A 4 5.74 18.85 -43.75
CA ALA A 4 5.07 18.78 -42.47
C ALA A 4 4.74 17.30 -42.19
N ALA A 5 5.28 16.76 -41.11
CA ALA A 5 4.84 15.48 -40.56
C ALA A 5 3.80 15.79 -39.47
N SER A 6 2.58 15.28 -39.66
CA SER A 6 1.53 15.33 -38.64
C SER A 6 1.51 14.00 -37.90
N VAL A 7 1.75 14.04 -36.60
CA VAL A 7 1.50 12.92 -35.69
C VAL A 7 0.09 13.11 -35.13
N PHE A 8 -0.77 12.11 -35.32
CA PHE A 8 -2.06 12.04 -34.62
C PHE A 8 -1.90 11.13 -33.41
N ILE A 9 -2.09 11.67 -32.21
CA ILE A 9 -2.24 10.90 -30.98
C ILE A 9 -3.72 10.95 -30.61
N SER A 10 -4.39 9.80 -30.60
CA SER A 10 -5.71 9.67 -30.00
C SER A 10 -5.56 9.24 -28.54
N ALA A 11 -5.82 10.16 -27.61
CA ALA A 11 -5.93 9.82 -26.19
C ALA A 11 -7.37 9.36 -25.91
N ASN A 12 -7.56 8.05 -25.72
CA ASN A 12 -8.67 7.60 -24.88
C ASN A 12 -8.21 7.82 -23.44
N ALA A 13 -8.74 8.86 -22.79
CA ALA A 13 -8.53 9.08 -21.36
C ALA A 13 -9.31 8.00 -20.59
N GLN A 14 -8.71 6.81 -20.45
CA GLN A 14 -8.99 5.99 -19.28
C GLN A 14 -8.38 6.70 -18.07
N ALA A 15 -9.07 6.69 -16.94
CA ALA A 15 -8.53 7.25 -15.71
C ALA A 15 -7.15 6.64 -15.43
N THR A 16 -6.14 7.50 -15.29
CA THR A 16 -4.73 7.15 -15.13
C THR A 16 -4.43 6.51 -13.78
N GLU A 17 -5.27 6.76 -12.78
CA GLU A 17 -5.01 6.36 -11.40
C GLU A 17 -5.30 4.88 -11.13
N PRO A 18 -4.45 4.20 -10.33
CA PRO A 18 -4.66 2.81 -9.94
C PRO A 18 -5.89 2.66 -9.05
N LEU A 19 -6.51 1.48 -9.13
CA LEU A 19 -7.56 1.09 -8.18
C LEU A 19 -6.89 0.72 -6.85
N LEU A 20 -7.24 1.42 -5.77
CA LEU A 20 -6.63 1.27 -4.45
C LEU A 20 -7.69 1.08 -3.36
N VAL A 21 -7.28 0.67 -2.16
CA VAL A 21 -8.10 0.73 -0.95
C VAL A 21 -8.36 2.20 -0.62
N VAL A 22 -9.64 2.60 -0.56
CA VAL A 22 -10.02 4.02 -0.38
C VAL A 22 -10.72 4.35 0.94
N ALA A 23 -11.14 3.34 1.70
CA ALA A 23 -11.86 3.54 2.96
C ALA A 23 -11.34 2.64 4.09
N THR A 24 -11.71 3.00 5.31
CA THR A 24 -11.45 2.22 6.53
C THR A 24 -12.48 1.12 6.78
N GLY A 25 -12.22 0.28 7.78
CA GLY A 25 -13.19 -0.66 8.33
C GLY A 25 -13.34 -1.97 7.57
N GLY A 26 -12.69 -2.11 6.40
CA GLY A 26 -12.62 -3.35 5.64
C GLY A 26 -11.82 -4.43 6.36
N ARG A 27 -12.29 -5.68 6.32
CA ARG A 27 -11.58 -6.82 6.90
C ARG A 27 -11.98 -8.13 6.25
N ILE A 28 -11.03 -9.06 6.16
CA ILE A 28 -11.31 -10.43 5.71
C ILE A 28 -12.24 -11.19 6.67
N GLY A 29 -12.82 -12.28 6.17
CA GLY A 29 -13.56 -13.22 6.99
C GLY A 29 -12.64 -13.89 8.00
N VAL A 30 -13.10 -14.03 9.25
CA VAL A 30 -12.32 -14.62 10.35
C VAL A 30 -12.95 -15.91 10.90
N PHE A 31 -14.24 -16.11 10.65
CA PHE A 31 -14.99 -17.34 10.90
C PHE A 31 -16.30 -17.28 10.10
N LYS A 32 -17.11 -18.34 10.20
CA LYS A 32 -18.43 -18.43 9.60
C LYS A 32 -19.51 -18.59 10.66
N TYR A 33 -20.70 -18.09 10.38
CA TYR A 33 -21.85 -18.20 11.25
C TYR A 33 -22.97 -18.97 10.56
N GLY A 34 -23.50 -19.99 11.24
CA GLY A 34 -24.72 -20.69 10.87
C GLY A 34 -25.77 -20.50 11.95
N SER A 35 -27.03 -20.31 11.56
CA SER A 35 -28.13 -20.20 12.50
C SER A 35 -28.51 -21.56 13.08
N SER A 36 -28.87 -21.60 14.37
CA SER A 36 -29.49 -22.78 14.98
C SER A 36 -30.94 -22.97 14.54
N ASP A 37 -31.58 -21.90 14.03
CA ASP A 37 -32.86 -21.97 13.33
C ASP A 37 -32.61 -22.21 11.84
N PRO A 38 -32.93 -23.40 11.29
CA PRO A 38 -32.69 -23.73 9.89
C PRO A 38 -33.54 -22.91 8.91
N ALA A 39 -34.59 -22.22 9.40
CA ALA A 39 -35.40 -21.30 8.60
C ALA A 39 -34.82 -19.88 8.55
N ALA A 40 -33.82 -19.56 9.38
CA ALA A 40 -33.17 -18.26 9.37
C ALA A 40 -32.09 -18.20 8.27
N THR A 41 -32.55 -18.03 7.04
CA THR A 41 -31.74 -18.06 5.82
C THR A 41 -31.46 -16.69 5.23
N ALA A 42 -32.04 -15.61 5.76
CA ALA A 42 -31.80 -14.25 5.29
C ALA A 42 -30.89 -13.49 6.25
N PHE A 43 -30.13 -12.53 5.73
CA PHE A 43 -29.29 -11.64 6.53
C PHE A 43 -29.40 -10.18 6.10
N TRP A 44 -29.08 -9.28 7.03
CA TRP A 44 -28.92 -7.86 6.76
C TRP A 44 -27.68 -7.32 7.47
N HIS A 45 -26.77 -6.74 6.69
CA HIS A 45 -25.56 -6.04 7.11
C HIS A 45 -25.71 -4.52 6.94
N ARG A 46 -25.28 -3.76 7.95
CA ARG A 46 -25.02 -2.33 7.86
C ARG A 46 -23.72 -1.98 8.58
N THR A 47 -22.75 -1.38 7.89
CA THR A 47 -21.47 -0.89 8.48
C THR A 47 -21.03 0.45 7.89
N PRO A 48 -20.37 1.32 8.69
CA PRO A 48 -19.80 2.57 8.22
C PRO A 48 -18.39 2.35 7.69
N HIS A 49 -18.02 3.15 6.69
CA HIS A 49 -16.70 3.18 6.08
C HIS A 49 -16.32 4.64 5.84
N GLN A 50 -15.14 5.06 6.34
CA GLN A 50 -14.67 6.44 6.25
C GLN A 50 -13.58 6.56 5.19
N LEU A 51 -13.69 7.51 4.26
CA LEU A 51 -12.78 7.69 3.13
C LEU A 51 -11.44 8.31 3.55
N GLY A 52 -10.33 7.79 2.99
CA GLY A 52 -8.98 8.31 3.21
C GLY A 52 -8.59 9.52 2.35
N GLY A 53 -9.37 9.80 1.30
CA GLY A 53 -9.11 10.83 0.30
C GLY A 53 -10.33 11.03 -0.61
N PRO A 54 -10.33 12.07 -1.46
CA PRO A 54 -11.36 12.27 -2.48
C PRO A 54 -11.28 11.22 -3.59
N VAL A 55 -12.42 10.69 -4.02
CA VAL A 55 -12.46 9.55 -4.95
C VAL A 55 -13.29 9.86 -6.20
N ALA A 56 -12.72 9.52 -7.37
CA ALA A 56 -13.41 9.61 -8.66
C ALA A 56 -14.47 8.51 -8.81
N GLU A 57 -14.25 7.37 -8.16
CA GLU A 57 -15.17 6.23 -8.12
C GLU A 57 -14.95 5.37 -6.88
N MET A 58 -15.97 4.60 -6.51
CA MET A 58 -15.91 3.57 -5.46
C MET A 58 -16.39 2.22 -5.99
N GLN A 59 -15.74 1.14 -5.59
CA GLN A 59 -16.10 -0.24 -5.90
C GLN A 59 -16.03 -1.09 -4.63
N ILE A 60 -17.07 -1.89 -4.36
CA ILE A 60 -17.14 -2.71 -3.15
C ILE A 60 -16.83 -4.16 -3.53
N GLY A 61 -15.86 -4.77 -2.86
CA GLY A 61 -15.55 -6.20 -2.98
C GLY A 61 -16.16 -7.01 -1.85
N PHE A 62 -16.80 -8.14 -2.17
CA PHE A 62 -17.43 -9.05 -1.21
C PHE A 62 -16.70 -10.39 -1.16
N MET A 63 -16.59 -11.01 0.03
CA MET A 63 -15.84 -12.26 0.19
C MET A 63 -16.72 -13.39 0.73
N ASN A 64 -16.55 -14.61 0.17
CA ASN A 64 -17.21 -15.83 0.64
C ASN A 64 -16.19 -16.90 1.11
N TRP A 65 -15.17 -16.43 1.82
CA TRP A 65 -14.11 -17.25 2.42
C TRP A 65 -13.67 -16.60 3.74
N PHE A 66 -12.89 -17.32 4.54
CA PHE A 66 -12.37 -16.83 5.81
C PHE A 66 -11.00 -17.41 6.14
N LEU A 67 -10.20 -16.66 6.89
CA LEU A 67 -8.95 -17.13 7.47
C LEU A 67 -9.20 -17.61 8.89
N ASN A 68 -9.14 -18.92 9.10
CA ASN A 68 -9.26 -19.51 10.43
C ASN A 68 -7.88 -19.85 10.96
N TYR A 69 -7.40 -19.02 11.87
CA TYR A 69 -6.02 -19.05 12.34
C TYR A 69 -5.02 -18.93 11.19
N SER A 70 -4.49 -20.06 10.75
CA SER A 70 -3.37 -20.17 9.82
C SER A 70 -3.76 -20.75 8.46
N VAL A 71 -5.05 -20.96 8.20
CA VAL A 71 -5.55 -21.61 6.97
C VAL A 71 -6.74 -20.85 6.38
N GLU A 72 -6.65 -20.54 5.09
CA GLU A 72 -7.78 -20.01 4.31
C GLU A 72 -8.78 -21.13 4.02
N TYR A 73 -10.03 -20.93 4.44
CA TYR A 73 -11.14 -21.83 4.16
C TYR A 73 -12.14 -21.14 3.25
N ASP A 74 -12.62 -21.86 2.25
CA ASP A 74 -13.82 -21.50 1.54
C ASP A 74 -15.07 -21.60 2.44
N ASN A 75 -16.12 -20.90 2.03
CA ASN A 75 -17.45 -21.21 2.53
C ASN A 75 -18.04 -22.38 1.73
N GLU A 76 -18.67 -23.33 2.43
CA GLU A 76 -19.15 -24.57 1.81
C GLU A 76 -20.45 -24.39 1.02
N ASN A 77 -21.06 -23.20 1.10
CA ASN A 77 -22.33 -22.88 0.45
C ASN A 77 -22.26 -21.53 -0.27
N ASP A 78 -23.13 -21.42 -1.28
CA ASP A 78 -23.38 -20.15 -1.94
C ASP A 78 -23.93 -19.14 -0.92
N VAL A 79 -23.55 -17.88 -1.10
CA VAL A 79 -24.12 -16.74 -0.38
C VAL A 79 -24.58 -15.73 -1.41
N THR A 80 -25.87 -15.40 -1.37
CA THR A 80 -26.47 -14.46 -2.32
C THR A 80 -26.60 -13.10 -1.68
N ILE A 81 -26.08 -12.07 -2.35
CA ILE A 81 -26.45 -10.68 -2.11
C ILE A 81 -27.63 -10.38 -3.03
N GLU A 82 -28.79 -10.12 -2.45
CA GLU A 82 -30.02 -9.81 -3.19
C GLU A 82 -30.10 -8.31 -3.51
N HIS A 83 -29.65 -7.49 -2.55
CA HIS A 83 -29.58 -6.04 -2.67
C HIS A 83 -28.41 -5.49 -1.86
N ALA A 84 -27.68 -4.54 -2.44
CA ALA A 84 -26.75 -3.71 -1.70
C ALA A 84 -26.90 -2.24 -2.13
N TRP A 85 -26.59 -1.32 -1.21
CA TRP A 85 -26.57 0.11 -1.47
C TRP A 85 -25.61 0.83 -0.54
N LEU A 86 -25.10 1.97 -0.99
CA LEU A 86 -24.38 2.93 -0.18
C LEU A 86 -25.33 4.05 0.25
N GLU A 87 -25.23 4.45 1.51
CA GLU A 87 -25.85 5.65 2.06
C GLU A 87 -24.73 6.64 2.41
N ARG A 88 -24.72 7.82 1.79
CA ARG A 88 -23.80 8.91 2.15
C ARG A 88 -24.27 9.55 3.45
N ALA A 89 -23.46 9.51 4.50
CA ALA A 89 -23.90 9.95 5.83
C ALA A 89 -24.19 11.46 5.91
N LEU A 90 -23.58 12.27 5.04
CA LEU A 90 -23.69 13.73 5.04
C LEU A 90 -25.10 14.22 4.70
N ASP A 91 -25.73 13.63 3.68
CA ASP A 91 -26.99 14.09 3.10
C ASP A 91 -28.06 12.98 3.04
N GLY A 92 -27.72 11.74 3.41
CA GLY A 92 -28.61 10.59 3.35
C GLY A 92 -28.86 10.09 1.93
N GLN A 93 -28.10 10.55 0.92
CA GLN A 93 -28.25 10.07 -0.44
C GLN A 93 -27.97 8.57 -0.50
N VAL A 94 -28.86 7.83 -1.17
CA VAL A 94 -28.73 6.38 -1.38
C VAL A 94 -28.37 6.09 -2.83
N VAL A 95 -27.35 5.26 -3.02
CA VAL A 95 -26.93 4.75 -4.32
C VAL A 95 -26.98 3.22 -4.33
N PRO A 96 -27.84 2.62 -5.16
CA PRO A 96 -27.88 1.17 -5.38
C PRO A 96 -26.54 0.63 -5.92
N ILE A 97 -26.02 -0.47 -5.34
CA ILE A 97 -24.82 -1.19 -5.84
C ILE A 97 -25.24 -2.32 -6.80
N THR A 98 -24.69 -2.37 -8.01
CA THR A 98 -24.97 -3.42 -9.00
C THR A 98 -23.79 -4.35 -9.26
N PHE A 99 -24.04 -5.45 -9.97
CA PHE A 99 -23.08 -6.49 -10.34
C PHE A 99 -23.34 -6.89 -11.80
N ASP A 100 -22.50 -6.45 -12.73
CA ASP A 100 -22.75 -6.55 -14.18
C ASP A 100 -24.14 -6.01 -14.57
N GLY A 101 -24.55 -4.90 -13.94
CA GLY A 101 -25.87 -4.28 -14.09
C GLY A 101 -27.02 -4.98 -13.35
N SER A 102 -26.78 -6.13 -12.72
CA SER A 102 -27.75 -6.84 -11.87
C SER A 102 -27.78 -6.26 -10.46
N ARG A 103 -28.91 -6.39 -9.74
CA ARG A 103 -28.98 -6.10 -8.29
C ARG A 103 -28.48 -7.27 -7.43
N GLU A 104 -28.45 -8.46 -8.02
CA GLU A 104 -28.12 -9.71 -7.35
C GLU A 104 -26.71 -10.18 -7.70
N LEU A 105 -25.98 -10.65 -6.68
CA LEU A 105 -24.72 -11.37 -6.80
C LEU A 105 -24.82 -12.70 -6.06
N ILE A 106 -24.50 -13.80 -6.73
CA ILE A 106 -24.30 -15.10 -6.09
C ILE A 106 -22.80 -15.29 -5.90
N MET A 107 -22.33 -15.29 -4.66
CA MET A 107 -20.97 -15.69 -4.34
C MET A 107 -20.93 -17.23 -4.20
N PRO A 108 -20.25 -17.96 -5.11
CA PRO A 108 -20.26 -19.41 -5.13
C PRO A 108 -19.60 -20.03 -3.88
N ALA A 109 -20.08 -21.22 -3.52
CA ALA A 109 -19.44 -22.15 -2.63
C ALA A 109 -18.04 -22.55 -3.14
N ALA A 110 -17.14 -22.91 -2.24
CA ALA A 110 -15.81 -23.46 -2.57
C ALA A 110 -14.96 -22.57 -3.48
N SER A 111 -15.29 -21.28 -3.61
CA SER A 111 -14.58 -20.37 -4.52
C SER A 111 -13.14 -20.12 -4.05
N THR A 112 -12.21 -20.10 -5.01
CA THR A 112 -10.84 -19.62 -4.82
C THR A 112 -10.69 -18.13 -5.07
N GLU A 113 -11.75 -17.45 -5.51
CA GLU A 113 -11.71 -16.01 -5.77
C GLU A 113 -11.43 -15.24 -4.48
N PRO A 114 -10.52 -14.26 -4.51
CA PRO A 114 -10.20 -13.44 -3.35
C PRO A 114 -11.39 -12.55 -2.94
N PHE A 115 -12.17 -12.07 -3.90
CA PHE A 115 -13.41 -11.33 -3.68
C PHE A 115 -14.22 -11.24 -4.98
N TRP A 116 -15.47 -10.78 -4.84
CA TRP A 116 -16.40 -10.52 -5.93
C TRP A 116 -16.67 -9.02 -6.00
N PRO A 117 -16.18 -8.31 -7.03
CA PRO A 117 -16.39 -6.87 -7.15
C PRO A 117 -17.82 -6.54 -7.57
N ALA A 118 -18.36 -5.45 -7.04
CA ALA A 118 -19.50 -4.74 -7.61
C ALA A 118 -19.10 -3.92 -8.85
N ASP A 119 -20.09 -3.40 -9.58
CA ASP A 119 -19.85 -2.36 -10.58
C ASP A 119 -19.30 -1.09 -9.91
N PRO A 120 -18.38 -0.35 -10.57
CA PRO A 120 -17.92 0.95 -10.06
C PRO A 120 -19.06 1.96 -9.93
N ILE A 121 -19.04 2.72 -8.85
CA ILE A 121 -19.93 3.86 -8.61
C ILE A 121 -19.14 5.14 -8.88
N ASP A 122 -19.41 5.75 -10.03
CA ASP A 122 -18.80 7.02 -10.44
C ASP A 122 -19.20 8.16 -9.49
N SER A 123 -18.26 9.04 -9.14
CA SER A 123 -18.49 10.14 -8.21
C SER A 123 -19.56 11.14 -8.67
N SER A 124 -19.85 11.20 -9.97
CA SER A 124 -20.89 12.07 -10.55
C SER A 124 -22.31 11.68 -10.14
N VAL A 125 -22.54 10.47 -9.59
CA VAL A 125 -23.86 10.09 -9.07
C VAL A 125 -24.22 10.85 -7.80
N TRP A 126 -23.23 11.41 -7.09
CA TRP A 126 -23.43 12.05 -5.80
C TRP A 126 -23.85 13.52 -5.97
N THR A 127 -25.01 13.89 -5.44
CA THR A 127 -25.55 15.24 -5.58
C THR A 127 -24.78 16.28 -4.76
N GLY A 128 -24.10 15.85 -3.69
CA GLY A 128 -23.22 16.69 -2.88
C GLY A 128 -21.82 16.94 -3.47
N GLY A 129 -21.60 16.54 -4.73
CA GLY A 129 -20.28 16.58 -5.38
C GLY A 129 -19.42 15.37 -5.02
N VAL A 130 -18.18 15.39 -5.54
CA VAL A 130 -17.18 14.33 -5.37
C VAL A 130 -17.02 13.98 -3.89
N PRO A 131 -17.14 12.70 -3.49
CA PRO A 131 -16.88 12.28 -2.12
C PRO A 131 -15.49 12.69 -1.66
N GLN A 132 -15.38 13.31 -0.48
CA GLN A 132 -14.15 13.84 0.07
C GLN A 132 -13.57 12.95 1.17
N LYS A 133 -12.32 13.23 1.55
CA LYS A 133 -11.67 12.69 2.75
C LYS A 133 -12.56 12.87 4.00
N ASP A 134 -12.50 11.90 4.91
CA ASP A 134 -13.28 11.84 6.15
C ASP A 134 -14.80 11.67 5.98
N GLU A 135 -15.32 11.63 4.76
CA GLU A 135 -16.72 11.30 4.55
C GLU A 135 -17.01 9.84 4.90
N ILE A 136 -18.20 9.62 5.47
CA ILE A 136 -18.66 8.31 5.90
C ILE A 136 -19.73 7.80 4.94
N PHE A 137 -19.55 6.59 4.46
CA PHE A 137 -20.53 5.84 3.70
C PHE A 137 -21.00 4.63 4.52
N TRP A 138 -22.32 4.48 4.61
CA TRP A 138 -22.95 3.32 5.20
C TRP A 138 -23.21 2.29 4.12
N LEU A 139 -22.53 1.16 4.18
CA LEU A 139 -22.82 0.02 3.34
C LEU A 139 -23.99 -0.76 3.93
N HIS A 140 -25.03 -0.96 3.12
CA HIS A 140 -26.12 -1.88 3.43
C HIS A 140 -26.08 -3.09 2.49
N ILE A 141 -26.30 -4.27 3.04
CA ILE A 141 -26.38 -5.52 2.28
C ILE A 141 -27.54 -6.34 2.82
N LYS A 142 -28.44 -6.75 1.94
CA LYS A 142 -29.46 -7.78 2.20
C LYS A 142 -29.19 -8.97 1.31
N GLY A 143 -29.33 -10.16 1.88
CA GLY A 143 -29.05 -11.37 1.13
C GLY A 143 -29.52 -12.61 1.86
N SER A 144 -29.15 -13.76 1.29
CA SER A 144 -29.57 -15.07 1.76
C SER A 144 -28.48 -16.13 1.65
N MET A 145 -28.71 -17.22 2.37
CA MET A 145 -27.92 -18.44 2.36
C MET A 145 -28.86 -19.66 2.30
N PRO A 146 -28.44 -20.81 1.77
CA PRO A 146 -29.23 -22.04 1.80
C PRO A 146 -29.66 -22.44 3.23
N SER A 147 -30.72 -23.26 3.36
CA SER A 147 -31.12 -23.78 4.67
C SER A 147 -29.99 -24.60 5.31
N GLY A 148 -29.65 -24.29 6.57
CA GLY A 148 -28.48 -24.85 7.25
C GLY A 148 -27.13 -24.31 6.76
N GLY A 149 -27.13 -23.39 5.80
CA GLY A 149 -25.96 -22.70 5.29
C GLY A 149 -25.33 -21.76 6.32
N LYS A 150 -24.16 -21.25 5.96
CA LYS A 150 -23.34 -20.36 6.78
C LYS A 150 -22.94 -19.13 5.97
N VAL A 151 -22.67 -18.04 6.69
CA VAL A 151 -22.17 -16.79 6.13
C VAL A 151 -20.83 -16.44 6.78
N CYS A 152 -19.84 -16.06 5.97
CA CYS A 152 -18.55 -15.59 6.47
C CYS A 152 -18.72 -14.26 7.23
N GLN A 153 -17.95 -14.08 8.30
CA GLN A 153 -18.00 -12.90 9.15
C GLN A 153 -16.61 -12.27 9.33
N GLY A 154 -16.50 -10.96 9.12
CA GLY A 154 -15.26 -10.20 9.16
C GLY A 154 -15.41 -8.84 9.82
N ASN A 155 -16.10 -7.93 9.11
CA ASN A 155 -16.27 -6.53 9.50
C ASN A 155 -16.94 -6.39 10.87
N PRO A 156 -16.38 -5.61 11.80
CA PRO A 156 -16.97 -5.40 13.11
C PRO A 156 -18.30 -4.63 13.02
N THR A 157 -19.25 -4.96 13.89
CA THR A 157 -20.55 -4.26 14.00
C THR A 157 -20.72 -3.53 15.34
N GLY A 158 -19.62 -3.28 16.06
CA GLY A 158 -19.62 -2.57 17.33
C GLY A 158 -19.75 -1.04 17.21
N TYR A 159 -19.80 -0.48 15.99
CA TYR A 159 -20.02 0.96 15.81
C TYR A 159 -21.48 1.32 16.04
N SER A 160 -21.72 2.53 16.57
CA SER A 160 -23.08 3.04 16.73
C SER A 160 -23.85 3.00 15.41
N GLY A 161 -25.01 2.34 15.38
CA GLY A 161 -25.83 2.20 14.16
C GLY A 161 -25.40 1.09 13.19
N SER A 162 -24.29 0.39 13.44
CA SER A 162 -23.94 -0.83 12.71
C SER A 162 -24.78 -2.00 13.15
N ARG A 163 -25.00 -2.96 12.24
CA ARG A 163 -25.74 -4.16 12.54
C ARG A 163 -25.41 -5.29 11.58
N PHE A 164 -25.30 -6.51 12.08
CA PHE A 164 -25.44 -7.71 11.27
C PHE A 164 -26.47 -8.61 11.93
N ILE A 165 -27.53 -8.93 11.21
CA ILE A 165 -28.60 -9.81 11.70
C ILE A 165 -28.83 -10.95 10.71
N VAL A 166 -29.15 -12.11 11.26
CA VAL A 166 -29.67 -13.26 10.51
C VAL A 166 -31.09 -13.55 10.99
N TYR A 167 -32.02 -13.78 10.08
CA TYR A 167 -33.44 -13.87 10.37
C TYR A 167 -34.19 -14.78 9.38
N ASN A 168 -35.39 -15.21 9.74
CA ASN A 168 -36.28 -15.94 8.85
C ASN A 168 -36.86 -14.98 7.78
N PRO A 169 -36.68 -15.24 6.48
CA PRO A 169 -37.12 -14.34 5.40
C PRO A 169 -38.62 -14.00 5.46
N ALA A 170 -39.46 -14.88 6.02
CA ALA A 170 -40.90 -14.60 6.22
C ALA A 170 -41.18 -13.38 7.11
N ASN A 171 -40.21 -12.95 7.93
CA ASN A 171 -40.30 -11.80 8.81
C ASN A 171 -39.65 -10.53 8.21
N GLY A 172 -39.09 -10.59 7.00
CA GLY A 172 -38.36 -9.48 6.39
C GLY A 172 -39.26 -8.26 6.10
N PRO A 173 -38.81 -7.02 6.38
CA PRO A 173 -39.67 -5.83 6.27
C PRO A 173 -39.86 -5.32 4.83
N GLY A 174 -39.38 -6.02 3.80
CA GLY A 174 -39.51 -5.63 2.38
C GLY A 174 -38.74 -4.36 1.95
N THR A 175 -38.27 -3.54 2.89
CA THR A 175 -37.57 -2.27 2.60
C THR A 175 -36.17 -2.51 2.02
N ILE A 176 -35.82 -1.71 1.01
CA ILE A 176 -34.51 -1.65 0.32
C ILE A 176 -34.21 -0.19 -0.07
N ASP A 177 -32.96 0.12 -0.37
CA ASP A 177 -32.52 1.41 -0.93
C ASP A 177 -33.00 2.64 -0.11
N PHE A 178 -32.82 2.59 1.21
CA PHE A 178 -33.17 3.67 2.12
C PHE A 178 -32.00 4.05 3.04
N SER A 179 -32.02 5.29 3.50
CA SER A 179 -31.09 5.83 4.50
C SER A 179 -31.55 5.50 5.92
N GLY A 180 -30.62 5.26 6.83
CA GLY A 180 -30.89 5.08 8.25
C GLY A 180 -30.66 3.65 8.74
N THR A 181 -31.25 3.32 9.88
CA THR A 181 -30.88 2.11 10.63
C THR A 181 -31.59 0.86 10.11
N VAL A 182 -30.96 -0.31 10.34
CA VAL A 182 -31.59 -1.61 10.07
C VAL A 182 -32.80 -1.78 11.00
N PRO A 183 -34.02 -1.99 10.46
CA PRO A 183 -35.22 -2.19 11.24
C PRO A 183 -35.11 -3.35 12.23
N SER A 184 -35.88 -3.31 13.30
CA SER A 184 -35.97 -4.47 14.20
C SER A 184 -36.82 -5.57 13.54
N ILE A 185 -36.22 -6.73 13.30
CA ILE A 185 -36.89 -7.88 12.70
C ILE A 185 -37.24 -8.91 13.79
N SER A 186 -38.47 -9.43 13.78
CA SER A 186 -38.90 -10.46 14.72
C SER A 186 -38.10 -11.75 14.55
N GLY A 187 -37.65 -12.33 15.67
CA GLY A 187 -36.84 -13.56 15.66
C GLY A 187 -35.42 -13.40 15.12
N GLN A 188 -34.96 -12.16 14.87
CA GLN A 188 -33.60 -11.92 14.39
C GLN A 188 -32.54 -12.31 15.43
N SER A 189 -31.38 -12.72 14.93
CA SER A 189 -30.17 -12.94 15.72
C SER A 189 -29.10 -11.93 15.35
N ALA A 190 -28.77 -11.01 16.27
CA ALA A 190 -27.69 -10.05 16.08
C ALA A 190 -26.31 -10.70 16.25
N ARG A 191 -25.35 -10.20 15.48
CA ARG A 191 -23.96 -10.68 15.47
C ARG A 191 -23.01 -9.50 15.59
N THR A 192 -21.85 -9.76 16.17
CA THR A 192 -20.79 -8.77 16.43
C THR A 192 -19.90 -8.51 15.21
N ARG A 193 -20.10 -9.28 14.13
CA ARG A 193 -19.40 -9.14 12.87
C ARG A 193 -20.36 -9.37 11.70
N GLY A 194 -20.20 -8.59 10.64
CA GLY A 194 -20.92 -8.68 9.38
C GLY A 194 -20.11 -9.30 8.27
N LEU A 195 -20.62 -9.21 7.05
CA LEU A 195 -19.94 -9.75 5.86
C LEU A 195 -18.55 -9.12 5.69
N PRO A 196 -17.54 -9.91 5.33
CA PRO A 196 -16.22 -9.40 4.94
C PRO A 196 -16.30 -8.62 3.63
N VAL A 197 -15.86 -7.36 3.68
CA VAL A 197 -15.83 -6.45 2.51
C VAL A 197 -14.54 -5.65 2.43
N VAL A 198 -14.23 -5.19 1.22
CA VAL A 198 -13.19 -4.21 0.91
C VAL A 198 -13.79 -3.04 0.13
N PHE A 199 -13.32 -1.83 0.41
CA PHE A 199 -13.67 -0.61 -0.34
C PHE A 199 -12.50 -0.25 -1.23
N LEU A 200 -12.69 -0.41 -2.53
CA LEU A 200 -11.75 -0.02 -3.57
C LEU A 200 -12.23 1.25 -4.26
N GLY A 201 -11.34 1.96 -4.93
CA GLY A 201 -11.67 3.14 -5.69
C GLY A 201 -10.44 3.79 -6.30
N ARG A 202 -10.64 4.87 -7.03
CA ARG A 202 -9.57 5.69 -7.59
C ARG A 202 -9.60 7.05 -6.94
N TYR A 203 -8.47 7.48 -6.41
CA TYR A 203 -8.36 8.85 -5.89
C TYR A 203 -8.44 9.85 -7.05
N THR A 204 -8.91 11.07 -6.77
CA THR A 204 -8.95 12.14 -7.78
C THR A 204 -7.60 12.81 -8.02
N ASP A 205 -6.64 12.55 -7.13
CA ASP A 205 -5.33 13.16 -7.05
C ASP A 205 -4.37 12.17 -6.36
N PRO A 206 -3.05 12.25 -6.61
CA PRO A 206 -2.06 11.38 -5.99
C PRO A 206 -1.82 11.70 -4.51
N GLY A 207 -1.00 10.89 -3.83
CA GLY A 207 -0.51 11.20 -2.47
C GLY A 207 -1.39 10.66 -1.34
N HIS A 208 -2.43 9.88 -1.63
CA HIS A 208 -3.29 9.28 -0.61
C HIS A 208 -2.82 7.90 -0.21
N LEU A 209 -2.64 7.69 1.09
CA LEU A 209 -2.23 6.41 1.65
C LEU A 209 -3.37 5.38 1.54
N ALA A 210 -3.10 4.30 0.81
CA ALA A 210 -3.90 3.08 0.73
C ALA A 210 -3.14 1.94 1.42
N VAL A 211 -3.50 1.68 2.68
CA VAL A 211 -2.68 0.86 3.58
C VAL A 211 -3.30 -0.52 3.80
N ILE A 212 -2.55 -1.59 3.56
CA ILE A 212 -2.92 -2.95 3.93
C ILE A 212 -2.13 -3.42 5.14
N GLY A 213 -2.83 -3.98 6.13
CA GLY A 213 -2.21 -4.63 7.28
C GLY A 213 -2.14 -6.14 7.06
N ILE A 214 -0.93 -6.71 7.08
CA ILE A 214 -0.68 -8.16 7.01
C ILE A 214 0.04 -8.57 8.29
N GLY A 215 -0.42 -9.63 8.96
CA GLY A 215 0.16 -9.97 10.25
C GLY A 215 -0.66 -10.95 11.05
N ASP A 216 -0.30 -11.06 12.32
CA ASP A 216 -0.84 -12.04 13.24
C ASP A 216 -1.90 -11.48 14.20
N SER A 217 -2.09 -12.12 15.36
CA SER A 217 -3.03 -11.69 16.38
C SER A 217 -2.77 -10.29 16.93
N ILE A 218 -1.52 -9.83 16.96
CA ILE A 218 -1.20 -8.53 17.56
C ILE A 218 -1.70 -7.41 16.63
N LEU A 219 -1.35 -7.44 15.34
CA LEU A 219 -1.89 -6.49 14.33
C LEU A 219 -3.42 -6.67 14.08
N ASP A 220 -3.96 -7.87 14.29
CA ASP A 220 -5.41 -8.17 14.29
C ASP A 220 -6.18 -7.46 15.40
N GLY A 221 -5.48 -7.03 16.46
CA GLY A 221 -6.10 -6.46 17.65
C GLY A 221 -6.71 -7.52 18.56
N SER A 222 -6.23 -8.77 18.51
CA SER A 222 -6.59 -9.77 19.51
C SER A 222 -6.21 -9.23 20.90
N GLY A 223 -7.14 -9.32 21.85
CA GLY A 223 -6.99 -8.74 23.19
C GLY A 223 -7.64 -7.35 23.36
N ASP A 224 -8.01 -6.65 22.28
CA ASP A 224 -8.79 -5.40 22.32
C ASP A 224 -10.30 -5.70 22.43
N ALA A 225 -10.74 -6.05 23.64
CA ALA A 225 -12.08 -6.57 23.92
C ALA A 225 -13.17 -5.48 24.07
N SER A 226 -13.15 -4.42 23.25
CA SER A 226 -14.22 -3.41 23.30
C SER A 226 -15.48 -3.86 22.54
N SER A 227 -16.65 -3.68 23.17
CA SER A 227 -17.96 -3.92 22.53
C SER A 227 -18.48 -2.70 21.75
N SER A 228 -17.86 -1.54 21.93
CA SER A 228 -18.16 -0.30 21.22
C SER A 228 -16.88 0.38 20.73
N TYR A 229 -16.89 0.85 19.49
CA TYR A 229 -15.73 1.54 18.92
C TYR A 229 -16.03 3.03 18.82
N SER A 230 -15.11 3.85 19.34
CA SER A 230 -15.25 5.32 19.36
C SER A 230 -15.00 5.95 17.98
N SER A 231 -14.31 5.26 17.08
CA SER A 231 -14.06 5.67 15.71
C SER A 231 -14.53 4.60 14.72
N VAL A 232 -14.85 5.01 13.49
CA VAL A 232 -15.21 4.10 12.38
C VAL A 232 -14.04 3.19 11.99
N SER A 233 -12.82 3.62 12.27
CA SER A 233 -11.62 2.89 11.87
C SER A 233 -11.50 1.49 12.47
N GLY A 234 -12.05 1.24 13.67
CA GLY A 234 -12.14 -0.10 14.29
C GLY A 234 -11.33 -0.27 15.56
N PHE A 235 -10.78 -1.46 15.76
CA PHE A 235 -10.04 -1.87 16.97
C PHE A 235 -8.68 -2.48 16.65
N GLY A 236 -7.81 -2.60 17.65
CA GLY A 236 -6.40 -2.89 17.43
C GLY A 236 -5.65 -1.66 16.94
N TYR A 237 -4.35 -1.61 17.19
CA TYR A 237 -3.56 -0.41 16.91
C TYR A 237 -3.50 -0.06 15.42
N PHE A 238 -3.49 -1.04 14.52
CA PHE A 238 -3.51 -0.83 13.07
C PHE A 238 -4.71 -0.01 12.63
N ASN A 239 -5.90 -0.45 13.03
CA ASN A 239 -7.14 0.22 12.69
C ASN A 239 -7.27 1.56 13.43
N ARG A 240 -6.84 1.64 14.70
CA ARG A 240 -6.84 2.90 15.46
C ARG A 240 -5.92 3.97 14.84
N ALA A 241 -4.81 3.57 14.21
CA ALA A 241 -3.89 4.50 13.54
C ALA A 241 -4.50 5.20 12.31
N ALA A 242 -5.59 4.64 11.75
CA ALA A 242 -6.20 5.16 10.54
C ALA A 242 -6.82 6.56 10.71
N VAL A 243 -7.16 6.98 11.93
CA VAL A 243 -7.71 8.31 12.22
C VAL A 243 -6.94 8.96 13.37
N ASP A 244 -7.05 10.28 13.48
CA ASP A 244 -6.53 11.00 14.65
C ASP A 244 -7.44 10.83 15.88
N SER A 245 -7.10 11.51 16.98
CA SER A 245 -7.86 11.47 18.24
C SER A 245 -9.29 12.03 18.13
N GLU A 246 -9.60 12.78 17.08
CA GLU A 246 -10.93 13.33 16.80
C GLU A 246 -11.73 12.45 15.84
N GLY A 247 -11.15 11.34 15.35
CA GLY A 247 -11.76 10.49 14.34
C GLY A 247 -11.72 11.10 12.93
N LYS A 248 -10.74 11.97 12.66
CA LYS A 248 -10.54 12.71 11.40
C LYS A 248 -9.19 12.38 10.76
N ASN A 249 -8.90 13.05 9.65
CA ASN A 249 -7.67 12.92 8.88
C ASN A 249 -7.40 11.47 8.49
N THR A 250 -8.41 10.84 7.92
CA THR A 250 -8.43 9.39 7.68
C THR A 250 -7.32 8.93 6.74
N ILE A 251 -6.77 7.76 7.04
CA ILE A 251 -5.90 6.94 6.19
C ILE A 251 -6.74 5.73 5.77
N ALA A 252 -6.79 5.40 4.48
CA ALA A 252 -7.54 4.24 4.04
C ALA A 252 -6.83 2.96 4.49
N THR A 253 -7.57 2.03 5.10
CA THR A 253 -6.99 0.81 5.67
C THR A 253 -7.81 -0.43 5.36
N PHE A 254 -7.12 -1.52 5.03
CA PHE A 254 -7.72 -2.84 4.89
C PHE A 254 -6.93 -3.88 5.69
N ASN A 255 -7.62 -4.56 6.61
CA ASN A 255 -6.98 -5.47 7.55
C ASN A 255 -7.10 -6.93 7.05
N LEU A 256 -5.96 -7.51 6.64
CA LEU A 256 -5.81 -8.90 6.21
C LEU A 256 -5.26 -9.82 7.31
N THR A 257 -5.20 -9.35 8.54
CA THR A 257 -4.52 -10.05 9.63
C THR A 257 -5.40 -11.13 10.25
N ARG A 258 -4.78 -12.09 10.95
CA ARG A 258 -5.52 -13.05 11.75
C ARG A 258 -4.75 -13.56 12.94
N HIS A 259 -5.49 -13.74 14.04
CA HIS A 259 -5.04 -14.47 15.21
C HIS A 259 -4.39 -15.82 14.90
N GLY A 260 -3.15 -16.03 15.33
CA GLY A 260 -2.42 -17.29 15.12
C GLY A 260 -1.81 -17.45 13.72
N ALA A 261 -1.93 -16.46 12.82
CA ALA A 261 -1.22 -16.48 11.56
C ALA A 261 0.30 -16.34 11.79
N ALA A 262 1.08 -16.90 10.88
CA ALA A 262 2.54 -16.85 10.88
C ALA A 262 3.03 -16.44 9.48
N ALA A 263 4.29 -16.01 9.32
CA ALA A 263 4.85 -15.66 8.02
C ALA A 263 4.75 -16.84 7.02
N GLY A 264 4.87 -18.07 7.53
CA GLY A 264 4.64 -19.28 6.72
C GLY A 264 3.23 -19.37 6.12
N THR A 265 2.20 -18.93 6.85
CA THR A 265 0.81 -18.92 6.36
C THR A 265 0.64 -17.98 5.17
N TRP A 266 1.16 -16.77 5.28
CA TRP A 266 1.05 -15.76 4.23
C TRP A 266 1.69 -16.22 2.92
N ASN A 267 2.86 -16.87 2.99
CA ASN A 267 3.56 -17.37 1.82
C ASN A 267 2.76 -18.40 1.01
N THR A 268 1.77 -19.05 1.63
CA THR A 268 0.86 -19.99 0.95
C THR A 268 -0.55 -19.43 0.72
N ALA A 269 -0.86 -18.23 1.19
CA ALA A 269 -2.20 -17.66 1.15
C ALA A 269 -2.60 -17.29 -0.28
N VAL A 270 -3.58 -17.97 -0.87
CA VAL A 270 -3.95 -17.76 -2.29
C VAL A 270 -4.99 -16.67 -2.45
N ARG A 271 -5.81 -16.40 -1.42
CA ARG A 271 -6.87 -15.38 -1.45
C ARG A 271 -6.43 -14.04 -0.87
N GLN A 272 -5.51 -14.02 0.10
CA GLN A 272 -5.02 -12.77 0.68
C GLN A 272 -4.04 -12.01 -0.22
N ARG A 273 -3.07 -12.70 -0.85
CA ARG A 273 -2.00 -12.06 -1.64
C ARG A 273 -2.50 -11.18 -2.80
N PRO A 274 -3.57 -11.55 -3.56
CA PRO A 274 -4.10 -10.69 -4.62
C PRO A 274 -4.52 -9.30 -4.17
N PHE A 275 -4.75 -9.05 -2.88
CA PHE A 275 -5.10 -7.72 -2.40
C PHE A 275 -3.92 -6.75 -2.36
N LEU A 276 -2.66 -7.24 -2.38
CA LEU A 276 -1.48 -6.36 -2.31
C LEU A 276 -1.42 -5.33 -3.43
N GLN A 277 -1.99 -5.63 -4.60
CA GLN A 277 -2.02 -4.71 -5.75
C GLN A 277 -2.91 -3.47 -5.53
N TYR A 278 -3.74 -3.48 -4.48
CA TYR A 278 -4.64 -2.37 -4.14
C TYR A 278 -4.08 -1.47 -3.03
N ALA A 279 -2.78 -1.56 -2.75
CA ALA A 279 -2.12 -0.77 -1.72
C ALA A 279 -0.81 -0.17 -2.22
N ASN A 280 -0.56 1.08 -1.84
CA ASN A 280 0.77 1.69 -1.97
C ASN A 280 1.60 1.50 -0.69
N VAL A 281 0.98 1.15 0.45
CA VAL A 281 1.69 0.88 1.71
C VAL A 281 1.23 -0.42 2.36
N VAL A 282 2.19 -1.20 2.87
CA VAL A 282 1.92 -2.39 3.70
C VAL A 282 2.50 -2.19 5.10
N VAL A 283 1.70 -2.51 6.12
CA VAL A 283 2.17 -2.69 7.50
C VAL A 283 2.23 -4.19 7.78
N GLU A 284 3.43 -4.70 8.04
CA GLU A 284 3.68 -6.13 8.26
C GLU A 284 4.01 -6.43 9.72
N GLU A 285 3.33 -7.46 10.26
CA GLU A 285 3.52 -7.97 11.62
C GLU A 285 3.44 -9.51 11.73
N TYR A 286 4.53 -10.17 11.37
CA TYR A 286 4.75 -11.61 11.55
C TYR A 286 6.06 -11.93 12.27
N GLY A 287 6.07 -13.04 13.00
CA GLY A 287 7.27 -13.57 13.63
C GLY A 287 7.02 -14.04 15.06
N THR A 288 6.07 -13.44 15.76
CA THR A 288 5.68 -13.89 17.11
C THR A 288 5.18 -15.32 17.10
N ASN A 289 4.29 -15.67 16.17
CA ASN A 289 3.78 -17.05 16.04
C ASN A 289 4.77 -18.01 15.36
N ASP A 290 5.65 -17.52 14.47
CA ASP A 290 6.71 -18.38 13.91
C ASP A 290 7.76 -18.76 14.96
N LEU A 291 8.11 -17.82 15.83
CA LEU A 291 9.02 -18.07 16.96
C LEU A 291 8.36 -18.95 18.02
N GLY A 292 7.05 -18.76 18.22
CA GLY A 292 6.22 -19.52 19.14
C GLY A 292 6.40 -19.10 20.60
N SER A 293 5.48 -19.54 21.46
CA SER A 293 5.46 -19.16 22.88
C SER A 293 6.69 -19.59 23.67
N THR A 294 7.41 -20.61 23.20
CA THR A 294 8.62 -21.17 23.84
C THR A 294 9.93 -20.77 23.14
N GLY A 295 9.87 -19.89 22.12
CA GLY A 295 11.06 -19.49 21.37
C GLY A 295 11.65 -20.61 20.50
N GLY A 296 10.85 -21.62 20.15
CA GLY A 296 11.32 -22.81 19.43
C GLY A 296 11.65 -22.55 17.96
N GLY A 297 11.07 -21.52 17.34
CA GLY A 297 11.25 -21.22 15.92
C GLY A 297 12.70 -20.93 15.51
N SER A 298 13.02 -21.22 14.24
CA SER A 298 14.33 -20.92 13.64
C SER A 298 14.34 -19.50 13.09
N VAL A 299 15.20 -18.63 13.63
CA VAL A 299 15.30 -17.23 13.20
C VAL A 299 15.63 -17.13 11.71
N SER A 300 16.60 -17.89 11.21
CA SER A 300 16.97 -17.89 9.78
C SER A 300 15.82 -18.30 8.86
N THR A 301 14.97 -19.25 9.29
CA THR A 301 13.78 -19.65 8.52
C THR A 301 12.74 -18.54 8.51
N ILE A 302 12.57 -17.83 9.63
CA ILE A 302 11.65 -16.69 9.76
C ILE A 302 12.12 -15.55 8.85
N GLN A 303 13.39 -15.18 8.92
CA GLN A 303 14.00 -14.16 8.06
C GLN A 303 13.73 -14.45 6.57
N SER A 304 14.03 -15.68 6.12
CA SER A 304 13.81 -16.09 4.72
C SER A 304 12.34 -15.95 4.29
N ARG A 305 11.39 -16.25 5.20
CA ARG A 305 9.97 -16.12 4.93
C ARG A 305 9.53 -14.67 4.84
N LEU A 306 10.02 -13.81 5.73
CA LEU A 306 9.71 -12.38 5.75
C LEU A 306 10.25 -11.69 4.49
N GLU A 307 11.47 -12.01 4.08
CA GLU A 307 12.05 -11.47 2.84
C GLU A 307 11.24 -11.86 1.61
N ASN A 308 10.69 -13.08 1.56
CA ASN A 308 9.77 -13.48 0.51
C ASN A 308 8.46 -12.67 0.54
N ILE A 309 7.92 -12.36 1.73
CA ILE A 309 6.73 -11.51 1.89
C ILE A 309 7.02 -10.10 1.35
N TRP A 310 8.16 -9.51 1.70
CA TRP A 310 8.52 -8.17 1.25
C TRP A 310 8.74 -8.13 -0.27
N THR A 311 9.34 -9.17 -0.84
CA THR A 311 9.47 -9.34 -2.30
C THR A 311 8.09 -9.42 -2.97
N LEU A 312 7.14 -10.17 -2.41
CA LEU A 312 5.77 -10.24 -2.91
C LEU A 312 5.05 -8.88 -2.85
N CYS A 313 5.30 -8.08 -1.80
CA CYS A 313 4.76 -6.72 -1.70
C CYS A 313 5.32 -5.83 -2.82
N ARG A 314 6.65 -5.81 -3.02
CA ARG A 314 7.28 -5.03 -4.09
C ARG A 314 6.78 -5.43 -5.47
N ASN A 315 6.68 -6.73 -5.74
CA ASN A 315 6.16 -7.25 -7.01
C ASN A 315 4.70 -6.88 -7.27
N ALA A 316 3.93 -6.56 -6.23
CA ALA A 316 2.55 -6.10 -6.34
C ALA A 316 2.42 -4.58 -6.52
N GLY A 317 3.54 -3.83 -6.56
CA GLY A 317 3.54 -2.38 -6.70
C GLY A 317 3.49 -1.62 -5.36
N VAL A 318 3.69 -2.29 -4.23
CA VAL A 318 3.75 -1.62 -2.92
C VAL A 318 5.00 -0.72 -2.83
N GLN A 319 4.75 0.57 -2.63
CA GLN A 319 5.78 1.62 -2.56
C GLN A 319 6.47 1.68 -1.20
N HIS A 320 5.77 1.37 -0.10
CA HIS A 320 6.37 1.30 1.23
C HIS A 320 5.96 0.08 2.06
N ILE A 321 6.91 -0.48 2.77
CA ILE A 321 6.75 -1.60 3.70
C ILE A 321 7.21 -1.15 5.09
N LEU A 322 6.27 -1.06 6.02
CA LEU A 322 6.51 -0.76 7.43
C LEU A 322 6.47 -2.06 8.23
N ARG A 323 7.51 -2.32 9.02
CA ARG A 323 7.58 -3.49 9.90
C ARG A 323 7.40 -3.11 11.36
N ALA A 324 6.41 -3.68 12.04
CA ALA A 324 6.27 -3.53 13.48
C ALA A 324 7.39 -4.25 14.27
N GLN A 325 7.92 -3.70 15.36
CA GLN A 325 8.77 -4.51 16.24
C GLN A 325 7.99 -5.66 16.88
N LEU A 326 8.69 -6.78 17.15
CA LEU A 326 8.15 -7.81 18.03
C LEU A 326 8.07 -7.28 19.46
N LEU A 327 6.91 -7.46 20.08
CA LEU A 327 6.60 -7.01 21.43
C LEU A 327 7.06 -8.04 22.49
N PRO A 328 7.04 -7.69 23.79
CA PRO A 328 7.41 -8.63 24.84
C PRO A 328 6.48 -9.85 24.88
N ARG A 329 7.01 -10.98 25.34
CA ARG A 329 6.21 -12.15 25.71
C ARG A 329 6.68 -12.69 27.04
N ALA A 330 5.85 -12.57 28.06
CA ALA A 330 6.22 -12.89 29.42
C ALA A 330 5.03 -13.50 30.18
N GLU A 331 5.29 -14.53 30.98
CA GLU A 331 4.33 -15.04 31.96
C GLU A 331 4.34 -14.16 33.21
N SER A 332 3.27 -14.24 34.01
CA SER A 332 3.18 -13.51 35.28
C SER A 332 2.48 -14.31 36.38
N THR A 333 2.90 -14.10 37.62
CA THR A 333 2.27 -14.64 38.83
C THR A 333 1.26 -13.69 39.49
N ASP A 334 1.14 -12.45 39.00
CA ASP A 334 0.31 -11.38 39.58
C ASP A 334 -0.54 -10.63 38.55
N SER A 335 -0.79 -11.25 37.39
CA SER A 335 -1.51 -10.63 36.27
C SER A 335 -0.81 -9.38 35.70
N TRP A 336 0.51 -9.43 35.59
CA TRP A 336 1.37 -8.39 35.02
C TRP A 336 1.23 -7.04 35.77
N ALA A 337 1.01 -7.11 37.09
CA ALA A 337 0.84 -5.91 37.91
C ALA A 337 2.19 -5.29 38.33
N THR A 338 3.22 -6.11 38.51
CA THR A 338 4.58 -5.67 38.86
C THR A 338 5.61 -6.23 37.87
N LYS A 339 6.78 -5.58 37.80
CA LYS A 339 7.89 -6.04 36.96
C LYS A 339 8.47 -7.35 37.50
N GLU A 340 8.65 -7.42 38.82
CA GLU A 340 9.33 -8.51 39.52
C GLU A 340 8.59 -9.86 39.39
N ASN A 341 7.28 -9.82 39.18
CA ASN A 341 6.45 -11.01 38.99
C ASN A 341 6.25 -11.39 37.53
N GLN A 342 6.97 -10.76 36.60
CA GLN A 342 7.01 -11.15 35.20
C GLN A 342 8.25 -11.98 34.90
N THR A 343 8.11 -12.96 34.01
CA THR A 343 9.24 -13.77 33.53
C THR A 343 9.12 -13.89 32.02
N PRO A 344 10.09 -13.36 31.24
CA PRO A 344 10.11 -13.54 29.80
C PRO A 344 10.04 -15.02 29.43
N ASN A 345 9.28 -15.34 28.40
CA ASN A 345 9.21 -16.70 27.91
C ASN A 345 10.57 -17.15 27.37
N ASN A 346 10.81 -18.46 27.30
CA ASN A 346 12.06 -18.98 26.76
C ASN A 346 12.33 -18.45 25.35
N GLY A 347 13.53 -17.91 25.10
CA GLY A 347 13.91 -17.27 23.83
C GLY A 347 13.38 -15.84 23.62
N TRP A 348 12.65 -15.28 24.59
CA TRP A 348 12.09 -13.92 24.58
C TRP A 348 12.75 -12.97 25.60
N GLY A 349 13.74 -13.45 26.36
CA GLY A 349 14.58 -12.62 27.26
C GLY A 349 15.83 -12.08 26.55
N ASP A 350 16.66 -11.38 27.32
CA ASP A 350 17.86 -10.65 26.86
C ASP A 350 18.81 -11.49 25.99
N GLY A 351 19.14 -10.96 24.81
CA GLY A 351 19.97 -11.63 23.80
C GLY A 351 19.27 -12.83 23.15
N GLY A 352 17.95 -12.96 23.34
CA GLY A 352 17.13 -14.02 22.80
C GLY A 352 16.83 -13.85 21.31
N LYS A 353 16.07 -14.81 20.78
CA LYS A 353 15.69 -14.85 19.35
C LYS A 353 14.79 -13.69 18.92
N ARG A 354 14.01 -13.14 19.86
CA ARG A 354 13.20 -11.95 19.58
C ARG A 354 14.09 -10.73 19.32
N ASP A 355 15.16 -10.55 20.09
CA ASP A 355 16.10 -9.44 19.88
C ASP A 355 16.87 -9.63 18.57
N GLU A 356 17.25 -10.87 18.25
CA GLU A 356 17.86 -11.22 16.96
C GLU A 356 16.94 -10.84 15.78
N LEU A 357 15.63 -11.09 15.89
CA LEU A 357 14.66 -10.71 14.87
C LEU A 357 14.45 -9.19 14.78
N ASN A 358 14.33 -8.49 15.91
CA ASN A 358 14.21 -7.02 15.91
C ASN A 358 15.46 -6.36 15.30
N ALA A 359 16.67 -6.84 15.64
CA ALA A 359 17.91 -6.37 15.03
C ALA A 359 17.97 -6.65 13.51
N PHE A 360 17.43 -7.80 13.07
CA PHE A 360 17.29 -8.09 11.64
C PHE A 360 16.34 -7.12 10.93
N PHE A 361 15.27 -6.65 11.57
CA PHE A 361 14.39 -5.65 10.98
C PHE A 361 15.11 -4.31 10.76
N ASP A 362 15.89 -3.86 11.76
CA ASP A 362 16.69 -2.64 11.63
C ASP A 362 17.74 -2.76 10.50
N ALA A 363 18.40 -3.91 10.41
CA ALA A 363 19.31 -4.21 9.31
C ALA A 363 18.59 -4.26 7.94
N SER A 364 17.33 -4.69 7.90
CA SER A 364 16.53 -4.77 6.68
C SER A 364 16.14 -3.40 6.13
N VAL A 365 15.98 -2.39 6.99
CA VAL A 365 15.87 -0.98 6.57
C VAL A 365 17.17 -0.51 5.91
N THR A 366 18.31 -0.77 6.56
CA THR A 366 19.63 -0.38 6.03
C THR A 366 19.92 -1.01 4.67
N ASN A 367 19.41 -2.23 4.44
CA ASN A 367 19.55 -2.96 3.18
C ASN A 367 18.45 -2.64 2.14
N GLY A 368 17.56 -1.68 2.41
CA GLY A 368 16.49 -1.27 1.49
C GLY A 368 15.40 -2.33 1.25
N LYS A 369 15.32 -3.37 2.09
CA LYS A 369 14.29 -4.43 1.95
C LYS A 369 12.92 -3.96 2.43
N ILE A 370 12.92 -3.11 3.44
CA ILE A 370 11.75 -2.42 4.02
C ILE A 370 12.09 -0.96 4.23
N ASP A 371 11.08 -0.11 4.37
CA ASP A 371 11.27 1.35 4.44
C ASP A 371 11.45 1.83 5.88
N MET A 372 10.79 1.16 6.83
CA MET A 372 10.83 1.58 8.23
C MET A 372 10.51 0.44 9.20
N VAL A 373 11.18 0.44 10.35
CA VAL A 373 10.74 -0.28 11.54
C VAL A 373 9.92 0.66 12.43
N VAL A 374 8.68 0.28 12.73
CA VAL A 374 7.80 1.04 13.63
C VAL A 374 8.19 0.72 15.07
N GLN A 375 8.86 1.68 15.71
CA GLN A 375 9.45 1.57 17.05
C GLN A 375 8.36 1.64 18.15
N MET A 376 7.69 0.51 18.40
CA MET A 376 6.57 0.42 19.35
C MET A 376 6.94 -0.24 20.67
N LEU A 377 8.08 -0.95 20.73
CA LEU A 377 8.48 -1.75 21.90
C LEU A 377 8.61 -0.89 23.16
N ASP A 378 9.34 0.23 23.06
CA ASP A 378 9.61 1.15 24.17
C ASP A 378 8.35 1.72 24.82
N ALA A 379 7.25 1.81 24.06
CA ALA A 379 5.99 2.34 24.56
C ALA A 379 5.19 1.33 25.40
N VAL A 380 5.52 0.04 25.29
CA VAL A 380 4.75 -1.04 25.93
C VAL A 380 5.56 -1.96 26.83
N SER A 381 6.89 -1.85 26.80
CA SER A 381 7.79 -2.61 27.67
C SER A 381 8.30 -1.79 28.85
N ASP A 382 8.81 -2.47 29.88
CA ASP A 382 9.46 -1.79 31.00
C ASP A 382 10.71 -1.03 30.51
N PRO A 383 10.92 0.24 30.94
CA PRO A 383 12.02 1.07 30.44
C PRO A 383 13.40 0.58 30.86
N THR A 384 13.49 -0.35 31.80
CA THR A 384 14.75 -0.94 32.26
C THR A 384 14.91 -2.40 31.83
N ASP A 385 13.90 -2.99 31.20
CA ASP A 385 13.92 -4.34 30.65
C ASP A 385 12.84 -4.49 29.57
N SER A 386 13.24 -4.44 28.30
CA SER A 386 12.30 -4.54 27.18
C SER A 386 11.69 -5.95 27.01
N HIS A 387 11.99 -6.90 27.90
CA HIS A 387 11.49 -8.28 27.88
C HIS A 387 10.25 -8.54 28.70
N VAL A 388 9.80 -7.54 29.44
CA VAL A 388 8.58 -7.59 30.24
C VAL A 388 7.69 -6.39 29.90
N TRP A 389 6.39 -6.55 30.14
CA TRP A 389 5.41 -5.51 29.88
C TRP A 389 5.59 -4.34 30.87
N LEU A 390 5.37 -3.13 30.38
CA LEU A 390 5.27 -1.94 31.21
C LEU A 390 4.15 -2.11 32.24
N THR A 391 4.40 -1.71 33.48
CA THR A 391 3.44 -1.81 34.58
C THR A 391 3.15 -0.46 35.21
N ASN A 392 2.00 -0.35 35.89
CA ASN A 392 1.65 0.79 36.73
C ASN A 392 1.11 0.37 38.11
N GLY A 393 1.35 -0.88 38.52
CA GLY A 393 0.79 -1.50 39.72
C GLY A 393 -0.61 -2.08 39.56
N SER A 394 -1.31 -1.81 38.44
CA SER A 394 -2.61 -2.41 38.15
C SER A 394 -2.43 -3.68 37.31
N ALA A 395 -3.26 -4.69 37.57
CA ALA A 395 -3.29 -5.90 36.75
C ALA A 395 -3.59 -5.57 35.28
N LYS A 396 -2.85 -6.17 34.36
CA LYS A 396 -3.10 -6.10 32.91
C LYS A 396 -3.15 -4.66 32.40
N PHE A 397 -2.13 -3.86 32.72
CA PHE A 397 -2.09 -2.43 32.36
C PHE A 397 -2.13 -2.20 30.83
N LEU A 398 -1.24 -2.85 30.07
CA LEU A 398 -1.18 -2.74 28.59
C LEU A 398 -1.48 -4.03 27.84
N ASN A 399 -1.50 -5.17 28.52
CA ASN A 399 -1.68 -6.49 27.95
C ASN A 399 -2.91 -7.19 28.52
N THR A 400 -3.47 -8.15 27.79
CA THR A 400 -4.58 -9.01 28.24
C THR A 400 -4.08 -10.37 28.74
N ASP A 401 -2.97 -10.85 28.18
CA ASP A 401 -2.33 -12.12 28.49
C ASP A 401 -0.81 -12.00 28.28
N SER A 402 -0.08 -13.13 28.20
CA SER A 402 1.38 -13.11 28.03
C SER A 402 1.87 -12.51 26.72
N THR A 403 0.99 -12.25 25.74
CA THR A 403 1.35 -11.90 24.35
C THR A 403 0.60 -10.69 23.80
N HIS A 404 -0.70 -10.57 24.09
CA HIS A 404 -1.59 -9.66 23.40
C HIS A 404 -1.80 -8.36 24.15
N LEU A 405 -1.77 -7.25 23.41
CA LEU A 405 -2.16 -5.94 23.91
C LEU A 405 -3.66 -5.92 24.26
N ASN A 406 -4.01 -5.23 25.34
CA ASN A 406 -5.40 -4.89 25.64
C ASN A 406 -5.81 -3.60 24.89
N SER A 407 -7.01 -3.08 25.15
CA SER A 407 -7.48 -1.82 24.55
C SER A 407 -6.58 -0.62 24.86
N ASN A 408 -6.00 -0.56 26.07
CA ASN A 408 -5.09 0.52 26.48
C ASN A 408 -3.76 0.42 25.73
N GLY A 409 -3.12 -0.75 25.69
CA GLY A 409 -1.88 -0.98 24.96
C GLY A 409 -2.01 -0.70 23.45
N ASN A 410 -3.11 -1.14 22.83
CA ASN A 410 -3.40 -0.80 21.43
C ASN A 410 -3.57 0.71 21.21
N ALA A 411 -4.23 1.41 22.15
CA ALA A 411 -4.38 2.86 22.08
C ALA A 411 -3.05 3.61 22.28
N THR A 412 -2.12 3.07 23.08
CA THR A 412 -0.79 3.64 23.30
C THR A 412 0.06 3.64 22.04
N ILE A 413 0.06 2.56 21.25
CA ILE A 413 0.97 2.44 20.09
C ILE A 413 0.34 2.83 18.75
N ALA A 414 -0.98 2.98 18.67
CA ALA A 414 -1.64 3.45 17.45
C ALA A 414 -1.12 4.83 16.95
N PRO A 415 -0.89 5.84 17.80
CA PRO A 415 -0.30 7.11 17.37
C PRO A 415 1.12 6.98 16.82
N ILE A 416 1.90 6.00 17.30
CA ILE A 416 3.26 5.74 16.81
C ILE A 416 3.21 5.25 15.37
N LEU A 417 2.37 4.24 15.09
CA LEU A 417 2.13 3.75 13.73
C LEU A 417 1.57 4.85 12.82
N ARG A 418 0.62 5.64 13.31
CA ARG A 418 0.05 6.75 12.54
C ARG A 418 1.12 7.76 12.13
N THR A 419 2.02 8.12 13.05
CA THR A 419 3.12 9.05 12.77
C THR A 419 4.04 8.49 11.68
N ALA A 420 4.38 7.20 11.76
CA ALA A 420 5.17 6.52 10.74
C ALA A 420 4.49 6.51 9.37
N LEU A 421 3.18 6.26 9.32
CA LEU A 421 2.42 6.30 8.07
C LEU A 421 2.40 7.69 7.45
N LEU A 422 2.15 8.73 8.26
CA LEU A 422 2.08 10.12 7.79
C LEU A 422 3.44 10.71 7.40
N SER A 423 4.56 10.05 7.72
CA SER A 423 5.89 10.46 7.24
C SER A 423 6.20 9.97 5.82
N LEU A 424 5.36 9.12 5.24
CA LEU A 424 5.57 8.56 3.90
C LEU A 424 5.07 9.52 2.83
N THR A 425 5.71 9.49 1.67
CA THR A 425 5.24 10.13 0.44
C THR A 425 4.96 9.04 -0.57
N VAL A 426 3.70 8.88 -0.96
CA VAL A 426 3.26 7.90 -1.96
C VAL A 426 2.83 8.60 -3.23
N ASP A 427 2.86 7.87 -4.34
CA ASP A 427 2.45 8.35 -5.67
C ASP A 427 3.14 9.69 -6.00
N ALA A 428 4.39 9.85 -5.51
CA ALA A 428 5.23 10.96 -5.93
C ALA A 428 5.21 10.96 -7.46
N PRO A 429 5.01 12.13 -8.09
CA PRO A 429 4.86 12.19 -9.54
C PRO A 429 5.98 11.36 -10.14
N GLU A 430 5.61 10.31 -10.87
CA GLU A 430 6.56 9.43 -11.54
C GLU A 430 7.56 10.34 -12.23
N PRO A 431 8.88 10.06 -12.13
CA PRO A 431 9.91 10.93 -12.65
C PRO A 431 9.90 10.79 -14.18
N THR A 432 8.88 11.41 -14.74
CA THR A 432 8.52 11.53 -16.14
C THR A 432 8.62 13.00 -16.48
N TYR A 433 8.67 13.32 -17.76
CA TYR A 433 8.64 14.72 -18.17
C TYR A 433 7.43 15.47 -17.61
N GLY A 434 6.26 14.81 -17.55
CA GLY A 434 5.02 15.41 -17.02
C GLY A 434 5.17 15.83 -15.55
N GLY A 435 5.63 14.90 -14.71
CA GLY A 435 5.87 15.17 -13.29
C GLY A 435 6.95 16.23 -13.05
N TRP A 436 8.05 16.16 -13.81
CA TRP A 436 9.11 17.17 -13.77
C TRP A 436 8.60 18.55 -14.19
N ALA A 437 7.84 18.64 -15.29
CA ALA A 437 7.30 19.90 -15.77
C ALA A 437 6.29 20.51 -14.78
N GLU A 438 5.45 19.72 -14.12
CA GLU A 438 4.53 20.22 -13.10
C GLU A 438 5.24 20.81 -11.86
N SER A 439 6.47 20.37 -11.58
CA SER A 439 7.26 20.89 -10.46
C SER A 439 7.86 22.29 -10.72
N ILE A 440 7.84 22.75 -11.97
CA ILE A 440 8.46 24.02 -12.40
C ILE A 440 7.41 25.12 -12.50
N ASP A 441 7.69 26.28 -11.91
CA ASP A 441 6.89 27.49 -12.15
C ASP A 441 7.25 28.10 -13.52
N TRP A 442 6.54 27.65 -14.55
CA TRP A 442 6.70 28.16 -15.91
C TRP A 442 6.20 29.61 -16.07
N GLY A 443 5.41 30.13 -15.14
CA GLY A 443 4.68 31.39 -15.32
C GLY A 443 3.83 31.38 -16.59
N ALA A 444 4.29 32.08 -17.64
CA ALA A 444 3.64 32.13 -18.96
C ALA A 444 4.44 31.42 -20.06
N ALA A 445 5.55 30.77 -19.72
CA ALA A 445 6.38 30.02 -20.65
C ALA A 445 5.69 28.73 -21.13
N ASP A 446 6.07 28.26 -22.32
CA ASP A 446 5.58 27.01 -22.89
C ASP A 446 6.32 25.82 -22.27
N SER A 447 5.58 24.98 -21.55
CA SER A 447 6.10 23.79 -20.87
C SER A 447 6.10 22.53 -21.74
N SER A 448 5.79 22.63 -23.04
CA SER A 448 5.80 21.46 -23.93
C SER A 448 7.22 20.92 -24.14
N PRO A 449 7.41 19.60 -24.33
CA PRO A 449 8.75 18.99 -24.47
C PRO A 449 9.63 19.60 -25.55
N ALA A 450 9.02 20.10 -26.63
CA ALA A 450 9.71 20.66 -27.80
C ALA A 450 9.93 22.18 -27.72
N ALA A 451 9.43 22.86 -26.68
CA ALA A 451 9.62 24.28 -26.50
C ALA A 451 11.03 24.61 -25.96
N ASP A 452 11.49 25.82 -26.29
CA ASP A 452 12.74 26.43 -25.79
C ASP A 452 12.37 27.85 -25.31
N PRO A 453 11.84 27.97 -24.08
CA PRO A 453 11.25 29.22 -23.61
C PRO A 453 12.28 30.31 -23.28
N ASN A 454 13.54 29.93 -23.01
CA ASN A 454 14.63 30.87 -22.73
C ASN A 454 15.46 31.21 -24.00
N SER A 455 15.19 30.55 -25.13
CA SER A 455 15.81 30.75 -26.45
C SER A 455 17.33 30.54 -26.47
N ASP A 456 17.82 29.59 -25.68
CA ASP A 456 19.24 29.22 -25.64
C ASP A 456 19.62 28.06 -26.58
N GLY A 457 18.63 27.47 -27.26
CA GLY A 457 18.78 26.33 -28.15
C GLY A 457 18.57 24.97 -27.50
N VAL A 458 18.23 24.92 -26.20
CA VAL A 458 17.97 23.69 -25.44
C VAL A 458 16.47 23.58 -25.19
N ILE A 459 15.85 22.60 -25.84
CA ILE A 459 14.43 22.33 -25.60
C ILE A 459 14.19 21.71 -24.22
N ASN A 460 12.99 21.89 -23.67
CA ASN A 460 12.63 21.39 -22.35
C ASN A 460 12.89 19.89 -22.16
N ALA A 461 12.65 19.05 -23.17
CA ALA A 461 12.95 17.62 -23.10
C ALA A 461 14.45 17.33 -22.90
N MET A 462 15.32 18.14 -23.52
CA MET A 462 16.77 18.05 -23.31
C MET A 462 17.15 18.61 -21.95
N ALA A 463 16.51 19.68 -21.48
CA ALA A 463 16.73 20.22 -20.14
C ALA A 463 16.37 19.19 -19.06
N TYR A 464 15.24 18.51 -19.20
CA TYR A 464 14.81 17.41 -18.37
C TYR A 464 15.83 16.26 -18.35
N ALA A 465 16.29 15.84 -19.53
CA ALA A 465 17.23 14.72 -19.64
C ALA A 465 18.62 15.02 -19.09
N LEU A 466 19.10 16.26 -19.22
CA LEU A 466 20.39 16.67 -18.68
C LEU A 466 20.29 17.13 -17.22
N ASP A 467 19.08 17.17 -16.66
CA ASP A 467 18.76 17.70 -15.34
C ASP A 467 19.27 19.14 -15.15
N ILE A 468 18.79 20.02 -16.03
CA ILE A 468 19.14 21.44 -16.02
C ILE A 468 17.89 22.30 -16.10
N SER A 469 18.02 23.58 -15.75
CA SER A 469 16.89 24.51 -15.75
C SER A 469 16.38 24.77 -17.16
N PRO A 470 15.08 24.59 -17.47
CA PRO A 470 14.52 24.98 -18.76
C PRO A 470 14.27 26.49 -18.88
N LEU A 471 14.39 27.24 -17.79
CA LEU A 471 14.10 28.67 -17.73
C LEU A 471 15.37 29.54 -17.64
N ASN A 472 16.53 28.94 -17.33
CA ASN A 472 17.79 29.66 -17.20
C ASN A 472 18.83 29.07 -18.17
N PRO A 473 19.76 29.89 -18.71
CA PRO A 473 20.81 29.37 -19.58
C PRO A 473 21.70 28.31 -18.87
N PRO A 474 22.09 27.24 -19.57
CA PRO A 474 23.02 26.23 -19.08
C PRO A 474 24.32 26.83 -18.57
N GLN A 475 24.83 26.30 -17.47
CA GLN A 475 26.14 26.62 -16.94
C GLN A 475 27.25 25.88 -17.69
N THR A 476 28.50 26.27 -17.44
CA THR A 476 29.64 25.60 -18.07
C THR A 476 29.73 24.16 -17.57
N GLY A 477 29.64 23.20 -18.49
CA GLY A 477 29.71 21.76 -18.20
C GLY A 477 28.36 21.05 -18.22
N ASP A 478 27.25 21.79 -18.27
CA ASP A 478 25.89 21.22 -18.32
C ASP A 478 25.59 20.50 -19.63
N LEU A 479 26.03 21.09 -20.75
CA LEU A 479 25.76 20.55 -22.08
C LEU A 479 26.79 19.50 -22.48
N PRO A 480 26.39 18.49 -23.28
CA PRO A 480 27.32 17.50 -23.81
C PRO A 480 28.49 18.14 -24.57
N TYR A 481 29.70 17.70 -24.27
CA TYR A 481 30.92 18.19 -24.94
C TYR A 481 31.90 17.06 -25.20
N ALA A 482 32.82 17.28 -26.13
CA ALA A 482 33.85 16.31 -26.47
C ALA A 482 35.25 16.89 -26.27
N VAL A 483 36.15 16.10 -25.71
CA VAL A 483 37.56 16.44 -25.50
C VAL A 483 38.42 15.39 -26.20
N PHE A 484 39.42 15.86 -26.95
CA PHE A 484 40.43 15.00 -27.54
C PHE A 484 41.61 14.84 -26.57
N ASP A 485 41.97 13.60 -26.26
CA ASP A 485 43.09 13.23 -25.40
C ASP A 485 44.21 12.65 -26.27
N GLU A 486 45.27 13.43 -26.45
CA GLU A 486 46.46 13.07 -27.24
C GLU A 486 47.63 12.55 -26.39
N ASP A 487 47.54 12.69 -25.06
CA ASP A 487 48.68 12.58 -24.14
C ASP A 487 48.71 11.28 -23.34
N THR A 488 47.68 10.45 -23.43
CA THR A 488 47.67 9.16 -22.74
C THR A 488 48.59 8.15 -23.44
N SER A 489 49.49 7.54 -22.65
CA SER A 489 50.34 6.42 -23.09
C SER A 489 49.54 5.20 -23.62
N SER A 490 48.21 5.26 -23.47
CA SER A 490 47.20 4.28 -23.85
C SER A 490 46.55 4.55 -25.23
N GLY A 491 46.96 5.58 -25.98
CA GLY A 491 46.48 5.86 -27.35
C GLY A 491 45.67 7.15 -27.50
N LEU A 492 45.20 7.44 -28.72
CA LEU A 492 44.39 8.63 -29.03
C LEU A 492 42.92 8.39 -28.70
N TRP A 493 42.36 9.15 -27.76
CA TRP A 493 40.98 8.98 -27.30
C TRP A 493 40.13 10.22 -27.54
N LEU A 494 38.90 10.02 -28.02
CA LEU A 494 37.85 11.03 -27.96
C LEU A 494 36.98 10.75 -26.72
N LYS A 495 36.86 11.71 -25.82
CA LYS A 495 36.02 11.65 -24.62
C LYS A 495 34.76 12.46 -24.88
N PHE A 496 33.60 11.84 -24.89
CA PHE A 496 32.30 12.51 -24.95
C PHE A 496 31.67 12.50 -23.57
N ILE A 497 31.45 13.67 -22.99
CA ILE A 497 31.01 13.86 -21.61
C ILE A 497 29.64 14.52 -21.62
N PHE A 498 28.70 14.01 -20.82
CA PHE A 498 27.34 14.51 -20.72
C PHE A 498 26.73 14.21 -19.36
N ARG A 499 25.69 14.96 -18.98
CA ARG A 499 24.85 14.67 -17.82
C ARG A 499 23.71 13.72 -18.21
N GLU A 500 23.28 12.89 -17.29
CA GLU A 500 22.10 12.02 -17.42
C GLU A 500 21.26 12.16 -16.16
N SER A 501 19.97 12.46 -16.30
CA SER A 501 19.03 12.51 -15.18
C SER A 501 18.98 11.13 -14.51
N SER A 502 19.28 11.10 -13.22
CA SER A 502 19.26 9.87 -12.40
C SER A 502 17.83 9.52 -11.95
N THR A 503 16.93 10.49 -12.00
CA THR A 503 15.54 10.33 -11.55
C THR A 503 14.65 9.91 -12.70
N ALA A 504 14.88 10.39 -13.92
CA ALA A 504 14.04 10.13 -15.09
C ALA A 504 13.90 8.64 -15.43
N GLN A 505 12.66 8.17 -15.61
CA GLN A 505 12.34 6.77 -15.96
C GLN A 505 11.77 6.60 -17.38
N ASP A 506 11.38 7.68 -18.05
CA ASP A 506 10.81 7.69 -19.41
C ASP A 506 11.83 8.09 -20.49
N LEU A 507 13.11 8.24 -20.14
CA LEU A 507 14.16 8.59 -21.08
C LEU A 507 14.99 7.39 -21.54
N VAL A 508 15.35 7.38 -22.82
CA VAL A 508 16.35 6.46 -23.37
C VAL A 508 17.49 7.27 -23.98
N TYR A 509 18.71 7.05 -23.47
CA TYR A 509 19.94 7.67 -23.96
C TYR A 509 20.65 6.76 -24.96
N SER A 510 21.01 7.30 -26.12
CA SER A 510 21.79 6.60 -27.14
C SER A 510 22.95 7.48 -27.61
N CYS A 511 24.17 7.04 -27.33
CA CYS A 511 25.37 7.68 -27.86
C CYS A 511 25.60 7.22 -29.30
N LEU A 512 25.52 8.15 -30.25
CA LEU A 512 25.70 7.88 -31.67
C LEU A 512 27.03 8.46 -32.14
N SER A 513 27.66 7.83 -33.13
CA SER A 513 28.84 8.37 -33.79
C SER A 513 28.83 8.20 -35.30
N SER A 514 29.57 9.05 -35.99
CA SER A 514 29.76 9.00 -37.44
C SER A 514 31.09 9.61 -37.84
N THR A 515 31.58 9.29 -39.03
CA THR A 515 32.69 10.02 -39.68
C THR A 515 32.20 11.24 -40.47
N GLU A 516 30.88 11.35 -40.68
CA GLU A 516 30.22 12.42 -41.43
C GLU A 516 29.10 13.05 -40.60
N LEU A 517 28.97 14.38 -40.62
CA LEU A 517 27.97 15.08 -39.80
C LEU A 517 26.53 14.82 -40.26
N SER A 518 26.32 14.64 -41.57
CA SER A 518 24.98 14.59 -42.18
C SER A 518 24.34 13.20 -42.24
N SER A 519 25.09 12.12 -42.01
CA SER A 519 24.64 10.76 -42.24
C SER A 519 25.55 9.74 -41.56
N GLY A 520 25.17 8.46 -41.57
CA GLY A 520 26.05 7.37 -41.11
C GLY A 520 26.14 7.25 -39.59
N TRP A 521 25.20 7.84 -38.85
CA TRP A 521 25.11 7.71 -37.40
C TRP A 521 24.83 6.27 -36.99
N VAL A 522 25.70 5.72 -36.14
CA VAL A 522 25.58 4.37 -35.59
C VAL A 522 25.74 4.41 -34.07
N ASN A 523 25.04 3.51 -33.37
CA ASN A 523 25.15 3.37 -31.92
C ASN A 523 26.59 3.01 -31.52
N LEU A 524 27.13 3.76 -30.56
CA LEU A 524 28.33 3.39 -29.84
C LEU A 524 27.94 2.33 -28.81
N ILE A 525 28.53 1.15 -28.94
CA ILE A 525 28.33 0.05 -28.01
C ILE A 525 29.61 -0.06 -27.18
N ALA A 526 29.50 0.14 -25.87
CA ALA A 526 30.64 -0.03 -24.97
C ALA A 526 31.11 -1.49 -24.99
N ASP A 527 32.36 -1.72 -25.40
CA ASP A 527 33.00 -3.03 -25.46
C ASP A 527 34.10 -3.19 -24.40
N GLY A 528 34.38 -2.13 -23.64
CA GLY A 528 35.43 -2.09 -22.61
C GLY A 528 36.85 -2.00 -23.17
N ILE A 529 37.01 -1.88 -24.50
CA ILE A 529 38.32 -1.87 -25.18
C ILE A 529 38.46 -0.67 -26.11
N ASN A 530 37.55 -0.51 -27.06
CA ASN A 530 37.54 0.58 -28.05
C ASN A 530 36.50 1.65 -27.71
N VAL A 531 35.44 1.26 -27.02
CA VAL A 531 34.42 2.15 -26.47
C VAL A 531 34.23 1.81 -25.00
N ILE A 532 34.50 2.79 -24.13
CA ILE A 532 34.40 2.61 -22.67
C ILE A 532 33.40 3.64 -22.14
N GLU A 533 32.42 3.18 -21.37
CA GLU A 533 31.51 4.04 -20.62
C GLU A 533 31.93 4.08 -19.15
N GLU A 534 32.00 5.29 -18.58
CA GLU A 534 32.40 5.56 -17.21
C GLU A 534 31.46 6.60 -16.59
N THR A 535 31.15 6.46 -15.30
CA THR A 535 30.57 7.55 -14.49
C THR A 535 31.71 8.36 -13.88
N LEU A 536 31.81 9.65 -14.25
CA LEU A 536 32.84 10.56 -13.74
C LEU A 536 32.48 11.14 -12.37
N ASP A 537 31.20 11.49 -12.20
CA ASP A 537 30.63 12.03 -10.98
C ASP A 537 29.23 11.45 -10.79
N THR A 538 28.91 10.97 -9.59
CA THR A 538 27.59 10.40 -9.28
C THR A 538 26.58 11.46 -8.90
N ASP A 539 27.01 12.71 -8.71
CA ASP A 539 26.17 13.82 -8.26
C ASP A 539 26.85 15.17 -8.58
N PRO A 540 26.87 15.58 -9.86
CA PRO A 540 27.66 16.73 -10.32
C PRO A 540 27.20 18.08 -9.75
N ASP A 541 25.99 18.18 -9.21
CA ASP A 541 25.39 19.39 -8.63
C ASP A 541 24.98 19.28 -7.16
N GLY A 542 25.02 18.09 -6.56
CA GLY A 542 24.90 17.89 -5.12
C GLY A 542 23.48 17.65 -4.61
N ASP A 543 22.50 17.49 -5.50
CA ASP A 543 21.10 17.18 -5.16
C ASP A 543 20.69 15.75 -5.53
N GLY A 544 21.58 15.01 -6.19
CA GLY A 544 21.41 13.61 -6.56
C GLY A 544 20.50 13.38 -7.77
N SER A 545 20.04 14.40 -8.50
CA SER A 545 19.15 14.24 -9.65
C SER A 545 19.86 14.02 -10.99
N ALA A 546 21.20 14.09 -11.02
CA ALA A 546 22.02 13.82 -12.19
C ALA A 546 23.22 12.93 -11.90
N VAL A 547 23.74 12.30 -12.96
CA VAL A 547 25.08 11.69 -13.00
C VAL A 547 25.86 12.25 -14.18
N LEU A 548 27.17 12.44 -14.02
CA LEU A 548 28.07 12.84 -15.09
C LEU A 548 28.72 11.61 -15.74
N LYS A 549 28.43 11.39 -17.01
CA LYS A 549 28.88 10.24 -17.81
C LYS A 549 29.99 10.63 -18.77
N GLN A 550 30.82 9.66 -19.11
CA GLN A 550 31.84 9.75 -20.15
C GLN A 550 31.85 8.51 -21.03
N ILE A 551 31.83 8.73 -22.35
CA ILE A 551 32.11 7.72 -23.37
C ILE A 551 33.49 8.00 -23.98
N LYS A 552 34.41 7.06 -23.85
CA LYS A 552 35.75 7.11 -24.44
C LYS A 552 35.78 6.28 -25.70
N ILE A 553 36.25 6.84 -26.81
CA ILE A 553 36.33 6.19 -28.12
C ILE A 553 37.79 6.17 -28.58
N ASN A 554 38.36 4.99 -28.79
CA ASN A 554 39.74 4.81 -29.24
C ASN A 554 39.86 5.06 -30.74
N LEU A 555 40.36 6.23 -31.13
CA LEU A 555 40.41 6.62 -32.55
C LEU A 555 41.43 5.81 -33.36
N VAL A 556 42.47 5.27 -32.71
CA VAL A 556 43.50 4.45 -33.38
C VAL A 556 42.88 3.16 -33.94
N SER A 557 42.01 2.52 -33.16
CA SER A 557 41.34 1.29 -33.56
C SER A 557 40.40 1.48 -34.76
N PHE A 558 39.85 2.68 -34.94
CA PHE A 558 38.98 3.00 -36.07
C PHE A 558 39.74 3.47 -37.31
N GLY A 559 41.02 3.85 -37.18
CA GLY A 559 41.81 4.44 -38.28
C GLY A 559 41.27 5.80 -38.74
N ASP A 560 40.41 6.43 -37.94
CA ASP A 560 39.70 7.64 -38.27
C ASP A 560 40.57 8.87 -37.94
N THR A 561 40.71 9.80 -38.89
CA THR A 561 41.27 11.14 -38.62
C THR A 561 40.20 12.15 -38.21
N ARG A 562 38.93 11.74 -38.21
CA ARG A 562 37.77 12.57 -37.89
C ARG A 562 36.63 11.69 -37.39
N ARG A 563 36.05 12.07 -36.24
CA ARG A 563 34.86 11.43 -35.69
C ARG A 563 33.92 12.49 -35.12
N PHE A 564 32.63 12.29 -35.31
CA PHE A 564 31.56 13.03 -34.69
C PHE A 564 30.82 12.14 -33.71
N VAL A 565 30.36 12.75 -32.63
CA VAL A 565 29.56 12.12 -31.58
C VAL A 565 28.33 12.98 -31.34
N LYS A 566 27.21 12.34 -31.03
CA LYS A 566 26.00 13.02 -30.56
C LYS A 566 25.30 12.16 -29.51
N LEU A 567 24.62 12.82 -28.60
CA LEU A 567 23.68 12.18 -27.68
C LEU A 567 22.28 12.25 -28.31
N ASP A 568 21.64 11.11 -28.47
CA ASP A 568 20.26 10.98 -28.91
C ASP A 568 19.42 10.60 -27.70
N ILE A 569 18.38 11.37 -27.44
CA ILE A 569 17.50 11.18 -26.28
C ILE A 569 16.08 11.04 -26.80
N SER A 570 15.41 9.96 -26.44
CA SER A 570 13.99 9.78 -26.70
C SER A 570 13.22 9.78 -25.38
N LEU A 571 12.20 10.63 -25.34
CA LEU A 571 11.16 10.71 -24.32
C LEU A 571 9.93 9.90 -24.78
#